data_AF-A0A6C0J6J6-F1
#
_entry.id   AF-A0A6C0J6J6-F1
#
_cell.length_a   1.000
_cell.length_b   1.000
_cell.length_c   1.000
_cell.angle_alpha   90.00
_cell.angle_beta   90.00
_cell.angle_gamma   90.00
#
_symmetry.space_group_name_H-M   'P 1'
#
loop_
_entity.id
_entity.type
_entity.pdbx_description
1 polymer ?
#
loop_
_entity_poly.entity_id
_entity_poly.type
_entity_poly.pdbx_seq_one_letter_code
_entity_poly.pdbx_strand_id
1 'polypeptide(L)'
;MLTHKERTLKIRNHIDKQWSQYFFKFIEENNMQNWDWERISGNPNITIEIIKDNPDKPWDWYWISRNPNITWDILRDNPEKPWVWDGISINKNLTREMIKSPCVWSEISRNPNITMKSIIDNPEKSWDWYTVSMNPNITMENVRDNPIQNWNWSGLSWNPNLTMEMIKDNPMQNWDWDHISKNPNITWEIIKDNHDKEWDWWGISSNPNITMENIRDNPDKPWDWYNISRNKFTKEKKQFLNRKYREHMAAYKIQQWCLQIIVSPHYKIGRKMIDKKYKELFA
;
A
#
# COMPACT_ATOMS: atom_id res chain seq x y z
N MET A 1 -35.55 17.59 5.31
CA MET A 1 -35.62 16.82 4.04
C MET A 1 -34.34 16.00 3.93
N LEU A 2 -34.43 14.71 3.59
CA LEU A 2 -33.24 13.88 3.33
C LEU A 2 -32.47 14.42 2.12
N THR A 3 -31.15 14.47 2.23
CA THR A 3 -30.21 14.81 1.16
C THR A 3 -30.26 13.77 0.03
N HIS A 4 -29.80 14.14 -1.17
CA HIS A 4 -29.72 13.22 -2.31
C HIS A 4 -28.91 11.95 -1.98
N LYS A 5 -27.79 12.10 -1.26
CA LYS A 5 -26.93 10.99 -0.83
C LYS A 5 -27.65 10.03 0.12
N GLU A 6 -28.42 10.55 1.07
CA GLU A 6 -29.20 9.73 2.01
C GLU A 6 -30.34 8.96 1.31
N ARG A 7 -30.99 9.55 0.31
CA ARG A 7 -32.04 8.87 -0.48
C ARG A 7 -31.46 7.71 -1.30
N THR A 8 -30.33 7.94 -1.97
CA THR A 8 -29.63 6.90 -2.75
C THR A 8 -29.17 5.75 -1.86
N LEU A 9 -28.65 6.04 -0.67
CA LEU A 9 -28.24 5.00 0.30
C LEU A 9 -29.42 4.16 0.77
N LYS A 10 -30.57 4.78 1.08
CA LYS A 10 -31.78 4.05 1.49
C LYS A 10 -32.29 3.10 0.40
N ILE A 11 -32.30 3.54 -0.87
CA ILE A 11 -32.73 2.70 -1.99
C ILE A 11 -31.76 1.53 -2.17
N ARG A 12 -30.44 1.79 -2.12
CA ARG A 12 -29.43 0.73 -2.23
C ARG A 12 -29.60 -0.33 -1.13
N ASN A 13 -29.71 0.09 0.13
CA ASN A 13 -29.89 -0.84 1.25
C ASN A 13 -31.16 -1.69 1.13
N HIS A 14 -32.24 -1.12 0.57
CA HIS A 14 -33.47 -1.87 0.30
C HIS A 14 -33.28 -2.96 -0.76
N ILE A 15 -32.60 -2.61 -1.87
CA ILE A 15 -32.29 -3.55 -2.96
C ILE A 15 -31.35 -4.65 -2.46
N ASP A 16 -30.31 -4.31 -1.72
CA ASP A 16 -29.33 -5.27 -1.19
C ASP A 16 -29.98 -6.29 -0.26
N LYS A 17 -30.96 -5.85 0.56
CA LYS A 17 -31.76 -6.74 1.41
C LYS A 17 -32.60 -7.71 0.58
N GLN A 18 -33.30 -7.23 -0.44
CA GLN A 18 -34.10 -8.09 -1.33
C GLN A 18 -33.22 -9.09 -2.09
N TRP A 19 -32.04 -8.64 -2.55
CA TRP A 19 -31.07 -9.48 -3.23
C TRP A 19 -30.54 -10.59 -2.34
N SER A 20 -30.18 -10.28 -1.09
CA SER A 20 -29.70 -11.27 -0.11
C SER A 20 -30.72 -12.37 0.16
N GLN A 21 -32.00 -11.99 0.30
CA GLN A 21 -33.09 -12.96 0.45
C GLN A 21 -33.30 -13.82 -0.80
N TYR A 22 -33.27 -13.20 -1.98
CA TYR A 22 -33.38 -13.91 -3.26
C TYR A 22 -32.22 -14.90 -3.45
N PHE A 23 -30.99 -14.49 -3.12
CA PHE A 23 -29.80 -15.32 -3.17
C PHE A 23 -29.92 -16.54 -2.24
N PHE A 24 -30.37 -16.34 -0.99
CA PHE A 24 -30.51 -17.46 -0.07
C PHE A 24 -31.64 -18.41 -0.48
N LYS A 25 -32.77 -17.87 -0.99
CA LYS A 25 -33.86 -18.69 -1.54
C LYS A 25 -33.37 -19.63 -2.66
N PHE A 26 -32.48 -19.14 -3.52
CA PHE A 26 -31.87 -19.98 -4.56
C PHE A 26 -31.07 -21.16 -3.95
N ILE A 27 -30.35 -20.95 -2.86
CA ILE A 27 -29.64 -22.03 -2.14
C ILE A 27 -30.65 -23.05 -1.58
N GLU A 28 -31.75 -22.57 -1.00
CA GLU A 28 -32.81 -23.42 -0.43
C GLU A 28 -33.54 -24.26 -1.49
N GLU A 29 -33.88 -23.66 -2.64
CA GLU A 29 -34.52 -24.35 -3.76
C GLU A 29 -33.61 -25.43 -4.37
N ASN A 30 -32.30 -25.37 -4.12
CA ASN A 30 -31.30 -26.32 -4.58
C ASN A 30 -30.68 -27.11 -3.41
N ASN A 31 -31.48 -27.49 -2.41
CA ASN A 31 -31.01 -28.16 -1.18
C ASN A 31 -30.39 -29.56 -1.37
N MET A 32 -30.61 -30.21 -2.52
CA MET A 32 -30.00 -31.50 -2.86
C MET A 32 -28.54 -31.38 -3.30
N GLN A 33 -28.06 -30.14 -3.56
CA GLN A 33 -26.67 -29.92 -3.93
C GLN A 33 -25.75 -29.92 -2.72
N ASN A 34 -24.53 -30.39 -2.91
CA ASN A 34 -23.50 -30.34 -1.88
C ASN A 34 -22.88 -28.95 -1.83
N TRP A 35 -23.48 -28.07 -1.04
CA TRP A 35 -23.04 -26.69 -0.88
C TRP A 35 -21.79 -26.58 0.01
N ASP A 36 -20.81 -25.80 -0.44
CA ASP A 36 -19.67 -25.39 0.38
C ASP A 36 -20.12 -24.29 1.35
N TRP A 37 -20.41 -24.70 2.58
CA TRP A 37 -20.92 -23.81 3.61
C TRP A 37 -19.89 -22.85 4.17
N GLU A 38 -18.59 -23.13 4.05
CA GLU A 38 -17.55 -22.16 4.38
C GLU A 38 -17.63 -20.97 3.43
N ARG A 39 -17.73 -21.23 2.12
CA ARG A 39 -17.85 -20.19 1.09
C ARG A 39 -19.16 -19.44 1.16
N ILE A 40 -20.26 -20.12 1.48
CA ILE A 40 -21.56 -19.47 1.68
C ILE A 40 -21.50 -18.56 2.92
N SER A 41 -20.95 -19.05 4.03
CA SER A 41 -20.81 -18.31 5.28
C SER A 41 -20.02 -17.01 5.11
N GLY A 42 -18.97 -17.02 4.29
CA GLY A 42 -18.19 -15.82 3.95
C GLY A 42 -18.76 -14.95 2.83
N ASN A 43 -19.90 -15.31 2.25
CA ASN A 43 -20.46 -14.57 1.11
C ASN A 43 -21.11 -13.25 1.58
N PRO A 44 -20.80 -12.09 0.96
CA PRO A 44 -21.38 -10.80 1.33
C PRO A 44 -22.90 -10.72 1.30
N ASN A 45 -23.58 -11.60 0.55
CA ASN A 45 -25.04 -11.66 0.48
C ASN A 45 -25.67 -12.43 1.65
N ILE A 46 -24.89 -13.09 2.50
CA ILE A 46 -25.40 -13.70 3.74
C ILE A 46 -25.42 -12.65 4.83
N THR A 47 -26.62 -12.33 5.31
CA THR A 47 -26.84 -11.37 6.40
C THR A 47 -27.11 -12.08 7.71
N ILE A 48 -26.99 -11.36 8.84
CA ILE A 48 -27.28 -11.92 10.16
C ILE A 48 -28.75 -12.35 10.29
N GLU A 49 -29.68 -11.67 9.61
CA GLU A 49 -31.10 -12.06 9.57
C GLU A 49 -31.29 -13.42 8.91
N ILE A 50 -30.60 -13.68 7.80
CA ILE A 50 -30.64 -15.00 7.12
C ILE A 50 -30.15 -16.10 8.08
N ILE A 51 -29.05 -15.84 8.81
CA ILE A 51 -28.49 -16.78 9.79
C ILE A 51 -29.47 -17.02 10.94
N LYS A 52 -30.15 -15.97 11.42
CA LYS A 52 -31.16 -16.06 12.49
C LYS A 52 -32.38 -16.87 12.06
N ASP A 53 -32.85 -16.65 10.85
CA ASP A 53 -34.03 -17.33 10.31
C ASP A 53 -33.72 -18.80 9.95
N ASN A 54 -32.44 -19.16 9.81
CA ASN A 54 -31.97 -20.47 9.41
C ASN A 54 -30.87 -21.02 10.32
N PRO A 55 -31.14 -21.21 11.64
CA PRO A 55 -30.11 -21.55 12.61
C PRO A 55 -29.53 -22.95 12.42
N ASP A 56 -30.27 -23.86 11.78
CA ASP A 56 -29.90 -25.28 11.63
C ASP A 56 -28.93 -25.53 10.46
N LYS A 57 -28.63 -24.50 9.66
CA LYS A 57 -27.64 -24.63 8.58
C LYS A 57 -26.23 -24.68 9.17
N PRO A 58 -25.29 -25.40 8.53
CA PRO A 58 -23.93 -25.58 9.05
C PRO A 58 -23.06 -24.34 8.79
N TRP A 59 -23.42 -23.24 9.44
CA TRP A 59 -22.73 -21.95 9.34
C TRP A 59 -21.31 -22.02 9.92
N ASP A 60 -20.33 -21.53 9.16
CA ASP A 60 -18.96 -21.35 9.61
C ASP A 60 -18.77 -19.92 10.14
N TRP A 61 -18.58 -19.82 11.45
CA TRP A 61 -18.47 -18.52 12.13
C TRP A 61 -17.14 -17.80 11.92
N TYR A 62 -16.08 -18.52 11.53
CA TYR A 62 -14.84 -17.88 11.13
C TYR A 62 -15.04 -17.11 9.81
N TRP A 63 -15.69 -17.73 8.82
CA TRP A 63 -15.97 -17.08 7.54
C TRP A 63 -17.05 -15.99 7.65
N ILE A 64 -18.09 -16.18 8.47
CA ILE A 64 -19.07 -15.12 8.78
C ILE A 64 -18.38 -13.91 9.41
N SER A 65 -17.48 -14.14 10.36
CA SER A 65 -16.74 -13.08 11.05
C SER A 65 -15.87 -12.25 10.11
N ARG A 66 -15.38 -12.86 9.03
CA ARG A 66 -14.59 -12.20 7.96
C ARG A 66 -15.42 -11.52 6.88
N ASN A 67 -16.74 -11.57 7.00
CA ASN A 67 -17.61 -10.94 6.01
C ASN A 67 -17.52 -9.40 6.14
N PRO A 68 -17.19 -8.66 5.06
CA PRO A 68 -17.00 -7.21 5.11
C PRO A 68 -18.27 -6.42 5.47
N ASN A 69 -19.44 -7.07 5.43
CA ASN A 69 -20.73 -6.49 5.80
C ASN A 69 -21.05 -6.62 7.29
N ILE A 70 -20.23 -7.31 8.08
CA ILE A 70 -20.37 -7.33 9.55
C ILE A 70 -20.01 -5.96 10.11
N THR A 71 -20.99 -5.32 10.74
CA THR A 71 -20.85 -4.03 11.43
C THR A 71 -20.86 -4.22 12.94
N TRP A 72 -20.42 -3.20 13.68
CA TRP A 72 -20.51 -3.23 15.15
C TRP A 72 -21.95 -3.37 15.65
N ASP A 73 -22.93 -2.72 15.00
CA ASP A 73 -24.34 -2.85 15.39
C ASP A 73 -24.78 -4.32 15.34
N ILE A 74 -24.35 -5.07 14.32
CA ILE A 74 -24.62 -6.51 14.22
C ILE A 74 -23.99 -7.26 15.38
N LEU A 75 -22.74 -6.97 15.75
CA LEU A 75 -22.07 -7.66 16.85
C LEU A 75 -22.72 -7.35 18.21
N ARG A 76 -23.03 -6.06 18.45
CA ARG A 76 -23.66 -5.57 19.68
C ARG A 76 -25.07 -6.13 19.86
N ASP A 77 -25.83 -6.22 18.79
CA ASP A 77 -27.22 -6.70 18.82
C ASP A 77 -27.29 -8.24 18.79
N ASN A 78 -26.15 -8.93 18.67
CA ASN A 78 -26.02 -10.39 18.62
C ASN A 78 -24.79 -10.91 19.42
N PRO A 79 -24.64 -10.55 20.71
CA PRO A 79 -23.44 -10.85 21.48
C PRO A 79 -23.27 -12.35 21.79
N GLU A 80 -24.36 -13.13 21.73
CA GLU A 80 -24.39 -14.55 22.04
C GLU A 80 -23.87 -15.45 20.91
N LYS A 81 -23.65 -14.88 19.72
CA LYS A 81 -23.14 -15.64 18.57
C LYS A 81 -21.64 -15.91 18.71
N PRO A 82 -21.14 -17.06 18.20
CA PRO A 82 -19.75 -17.46 18.37
C PRO A 82 -18.82 -16.73 17.37
N TRP A 83 -18.79 -15.41 17.46
CA TRP A 83 -17.94 -14.53 16.65
C TRP A 83 -16.46 -14.85 16.85
N VAL A 84 -15.71 -14.85 15.74
CA VAL A 84 -14.25 -15.04 15.72
C VAL A 84 -13.58 -13.69 15.50
N TRP A 85 -12.98 -13.14 16.56
CA TRP A 85 -12.40 -11.80 16.56
C TRP A 85 -11.24 -11.62 15.56
N ASP A 86 -10.43 -12.65 15.35
CA ASP A 86 -9.37 -12.67 14.33
C ASP A 86 -9.93 -12.48 12.92
N GLY A 87 -11.12 -13.03 12.66
CA GLY A 87 -11.79 -12.85 11.39
C GLY A 87 -12.35 -11.43 11.23
N ILE A 88 -12.93 -10.91 12.32
CA ILE A 88 -13.48 -9.57 12.39
C ILE A 88 -12.39 -8.51 12.20
N SER A 89 -11.23 -8.64 12.84
CA SER A 89 -10.15 -7.63 12.86
C SER A 89 -9.58 -7.30 11.47
N ILE A 90 -9.73 -8.22 10.51
CA ILE A 90 -9.31 -8.08 9.11
C ILE A 90 -10.26 -7.16 8.31
N ASN A 91 -11.49 -6.95 8.78
CA ASN A 91 -12.49 -6.18 8.05
C ASN A 91 -12.12 -4.68 7.99
N LYS A 92 -12.30 -4.06 6.82
CA LYS A 92 -11.98 -2.63 6.60
C LYS A 92 -13.00 -1.66 7.20
N ASN A 93 -14.18 -2.15 7.59
CA ASN A 93 -15.34 -1.36 8.02
C ASN A 93 -15.51 -1.29 9.56
N LEU A 94 -14.52 -1.74 10.35
CA LEU A 94 -14.60 -1.78 11.81
C LEU A 94 -14.62 -0.35 12.37
N THR A 95 -15.74 0.02 13.00
CA THR A 95 -16.00 1.38 13.50
C THR A 95 -15.35 1.63 14.87
N ARG A 96 -15.28 2.91 15.27
CA ARG A 96 -14.73 3.42 16.53
C ARG A 96 -15.31 2.81 17.81
N GLU A 97 -16.40 2.04 17.75
CA GLU A 97 -17.07 1.50 18.95
C GLU A 97 -16.55 0.11 19.37
N MET A 98 -15.99 -0.68 18.44
CA MET A 98 -15.47 -2.03 18.70
C MET A 98 -14.24 -2.06 19.62
N ILE A 99 -13.56 -0.93 19.63
CA ILE A 99 -12.53 -0.42 20.53
C ILE A 99 -12.83 -0.66 22.03
N LYS A 100 -14.08 -0.86 22.44
CA LYS A 100 -14.40 -1.02 23.88
C LYS A 100 -14.16 -2.45 24.43
N SER A 101 -13.87 -3.44 23.60
CA SER A 101 -13.66 -4.83 24.06
C SER A 101 -12.17 -5.15 24.37
N PRO A 102 -11.83 -5.73 25.53
CA PRO A 102 -10.44 -5.88 25.99
C PRO A 102 -9.55 -6.80 25.13
N CYS A 103 -10.07 -7.92 24.62
CA CYS A 103 -9.28 -8.90 23.83
C CYS A 103 -9.07 -8.50 22.36
N VAL A 104 -9.58 -7.34 21.94
CA VAL A 104 -9.64 -6.93 20.53
C VAL A 104 -8.46 -6.03 20.14
N TRP A 105 -7.68 -5.53 21.10
CA TRP A 105 -6.68 -4.50 20.84
C TRP A 105 -5.37 -4.98 20.24
N SER A 106 -4.87 -6.17 20.61
CA SER A 106 -3.74 -6.80 19.90
C SER A 106 -4.11 -7.06 18.44
N GLU A 107 -5.34 -7.49 18.19
CA GLU A 107 -5.83 -7.77 16.84
C GLU A 107 -6.11 -6.49 16.04
N ILE A 108 -6.69 -5.46 16.67
CA ILE A 108 -6.83 -4.14 16.05
C ILE A 108 -5.45 -3.61 15.68
N SER A 109 -4.45 -3.74 16.55
CA SER A 109 -3.05 -3.29 16.32
C SER A 109 -2.43 -3.84 15.03
N ARG A 110 -2.92 -4.98 14.53
CA ARG A 110 -2.49 -5.60 13.27
C ARG A 110 -3.21 -5.04 12.04
N ASN A 111 -4.27 -4.26 12.23
CA ASN A 111 -5.03 -3.68 11.13
C ASN A 111 -4.15 -2.66 10.36
N PRO A 112 -3.95 -2.84 9.05
CA PRO A 112 -3.07 -1.98 8.28
C PRO A 112 -3.54 -0.53 8.20
N ASN A 113 -4.80 -0.23 8.53
CA ASN A 113 -5.38 1.12 8.45
C ASN A 113 -5.39 1.90 9.79
N ILE A 114 -4.72 1.40 10.82
CA ILE A 114 -4.57 2.17 12.06
C ILE A 114 -3.86 3.48 11.79
N THR A 115 -4.31 4.53 12.46
CA THR A 115 -3.67 5.84 12.47
C THR A 115 -3.30 6.22 13.90
N MET A 116 -2.38 7.17 14.08
CA MET A 116 -2.13 7.72 15.41
C MET A 116 -3.37 8.31 16.07
N LYS A 117 -4.28 8.89 15.28
CA LYS A 117 -5.54 9.39 15.82
C LYS A 117 -6.34 8.28 16.50
N SER A 118 -6.35 7.07 15.94
CA SER A 118 -7.02 5.92 16.56
C SER A 118 -6.43 5.55 17.92
N ILE A 119 -5.11 5.71 18.07
CA ILE A 119 -4.37 5.42 19.30
C ILE A 119 -4.58 6.52 20.34
N ILE A 120 -4.49 7.79 19.94
CA ILE A 120 -4.71 8.95 20.80
C ILE A 120 -6.15 9.03 21.29
N ASP A 121 -7.12 8.66 20.46
CA ASP A 121 -8.53 8.58 20.85
C ASP A 121 -8.76 7.47 21.91
N ASN A 122 -7.81 6.55 22.14
CA ASN A 122 -7.93 5.37 23.02
C ASN A 122 -6.60 5.00 23.72
N PRO A 123 -6.04 5.90 24.56
CA PRO A 123 -4.69 5.77 25.10
C PRO A 123 -4.55 4.67 26.17
N GLU A 124 -5.64 4.31 26.86
CA GLU A 124 -5.65 3.34 27.96
C GLU A 124 -5.70 1.88 27.51
N LYS A 125 -5.64 1.64 26.19
CA LYS A 125 -5.85 0.33 25.60
C LYS A 125 -4.53 -0.40 25.39
N SER A 126 -4.58 -1.72 25.48
CA SER A 126 -3.42 -2.61 25.34
C SER A 126 -3.06 -2.82 23.87
N TRP A 127 -2.47 -1.79 23.25
CA TRP A 127 -1.95 -1.86 21.88
C TRP A 127 -0.74 -2.79 21.79
N ASP A 128 -0.69 -3.61 20.74
CA ASP A 128 0.52 -4.31 20.34
C ASP A 128 1.44 -3.31 19.61
N TRP A 129 2.39 -2.77 20.37
CA TRP A 129 3.31 -1.77 19.86
C TRP A 129 4.28 -2.31 18.82
N TYR A 130 4.51 -3.64 18.72
CA TYR A 130 5.31 -4.18 17.64
C TYR A 130 4.61 -3.99 16.29
N THR A 131 3.33 -4.36 16.21
CA THR A 131 2.55 -4.27 14.96
C THR A 131 2.17 -2.83 14.63
N VAL A 132 1.92 -1.99 15.64
CA VAL A 132 1.74 -0.54 15.47
C VAL A 132 3.01 0.10 14.91
N SER A 133 4.18 -0.23 15.46
CA SER A 133 5.45 0.38 15.04
C SER A 133 5.80 0.09 13.58
N MET A 134 5.53 -1.12 13.09
CA MET A 134 5.78 -1.49 11.68
C MET A 134 4.72 -0.95 10.71
N ASN A 135 3.63 -0.35 11.20
CA ASN A 135 2.50 0.00 10.37
C ASN A 135 2.83 1.18 9.43
N PRO A 136 2.61 1.06 8.11
CA PRO A 136 2.94 2.09 7.11
C PRO A 136 2.15 3.40 7.27
N ASN A 137 1.06 3.42 8.04
CA ASN A 137 0.29 4.62 8.34
C ASN A 137 0.79 5.37 9.59
N ILE A 138 1.77 4.82 10.31
CA ILE A 138 2.51 5.53 11.34
C ILE A 138 3.72 6.22 10.71
N THR A 139 3.80 7.54 10.84
CA THR A 139 4.92 8.34 10.31
C THR A 139 6.01 8.57 11.36
N MET A 140 7.20 8.99 10.95
CA MET A 140 8.24 9.36 11.93
C MET A 140 7.91 10.66 12.70
N GLU A 141 7.05 11.52 12.14
CA GLU A 141 6.47 12.67 12.87
C GLU A 141 5.56 12.20 14.00
N ASN A 142 4.73 11.19 13.75
CA ASN A 142 3.90 10.59 14.78
C ASN A 142 4.69 10.03 15.96
N VAL A 143 5.82 9.37 15.70
CA VAL A 143 6.70 8.84 16.75
C VAL A 143 7.34 9.98 17.55
N ARG A 144 7.82 11.02 16.87
CA ARG A 144 8.41 12.22 17.49
C ARG A 144 7.42 12.99 18.35
N ASP A 145 6.19 13.16 17.90
CA ASP A 145 5.14 13.91 18.61
C ASP A 145 4.56 13.15 19.80
N ASN A 146 4.77 11.82 19.87
CA ASN A 146 4.22 10.96 20.91
C ASN A 146 5.34 10.10 21.54
N PRO A 147 6.34 10.70 22.20
CA PRO A 147 7.53 10.01 22.67
C PRO A 147 7.30 9.13 23.90
N ILE A 148 6.17 9.33 24.62
CA ILE A 148 5.82 8.58 25.84
C ILE A 148 5.36 7.16 25.51
N GLN A 149 5.02 6.89 24.26
CA GLN A 149 4.44 5.61 23.89
C GLN A 149 5.50 4.51 23.82
N ASN A 150 5.06 3.26 23.99
CA ASN A 150 5.94 2.09 24.07
C ASN A 150 6.42 1.62 22.69
N TRP A 151 6.88 2.55 21.84
CA TRP A 151 7.37 2.26 20.50
C TRP A 151 8.35 1.09 20.51
N ASN A 152 8.10 0.13 19.63
CA ASN A 152 9.00 -0.99 19.42
C ASN A 152 10.00 -0.61 18.32
N TRP A 153 11.23 -0.29 18.69
CA TRP A 153 12.25 0.21 17.75
C TRP A 153 12.70 -0.82 16.72
N SER A 154 12.72 -2.10 17.09
CA SER A 154 12.87 -3.19 16.11
C SER A 154 11.70 -3.18 15.13
N GLY A 155 10.44 -3.04 15.57
CA GLY A 155 9.28 -2.86 14.70
C GLY A 155 9.35 -1.61 13.81
N LEU A 156 9.85 -0.48 14.34
CA LEU A 156 10.07 0.75 13.56
C LEU A 156 11.14 0.55 12.48
N SER A 157 12.09 -0.37 12.69
CA SER A 157 13.11 -0.74 11.69
C SER A 157 12.48 -1.31 10.41
N TRP A 158 11.31 -1.95 10.55
CA TRP A 158 10.51 -2.48 9.43
C TRP A 158 9.56 -1.44 8.82
N ASN A 159 9.39 -0.29 9.45
CA ASN A 159 8.44 0.71 8.98
C ASN A 159 8.96 1.36 7.67
N PRO A 160 8.18 1.36 6.59
CA PRO A 160 8.63 1.95 5.32
C PRO A 160 8.90 3.45 5.42
N ASN A 161 8.33 4.15 6.40
CA ASN A 161 8.55 5.59 6.61
C ASN A 161 9.80 5.92 7.43
N LEU A 162 10.57 4.92 7.89
CA LEU A 162 11.78 5.17 8.69
C LEU A 162 12.78 6.05 7.94
N THR A 163 13.32 7.03 8.65
CA THR A 163 14.34 7.95 8.15
C THR A 163 15.64 7.77 8.93
N MET A 164 16.77 8.06 8.28
CA MET A 164 18.07 8.07 8.98
C MET A 164 18.16 9.15 10.06
N GLU A 165 17.43 10.26 9.89
CA GLU A 165 17.31 11.29 10.92
C GLU A 165 16.73 10.71 12.21
N MET A 166 15.66 9.91 12.12
CA MET A 166 15.06 9.24 13.28
C MET A 166 16.07 8.34 14.02
N ILE A 167 16.90 7.59 13.27
CA ILE A 167 17.92 6.71 13.84
C ILE A 167 19.02 7.54 14.52
N LYS A 168 19.44 8.64 13.90
CA LYS A 168 20.47 9.55 14.45
C LYS A 168 20.02 10.24 15.72
N ASP A 169 18.74 10.63 15.80
CA ASP A 169 18.15 11.26 16.98
C ASP A 169 17.95 10.26 18.13
N ASN A 170 17.90 8.96 17.83
CA ASN A 170 17.66 7.89 18.80
C ASN A 170 18.73 6.77 18.69
N PRO A 171 20.01 7.09 18.89
CA PRO A 171 21.11 6.19 18.55
C PRO A 171 21.26 4.99 19.50
N MET A 172 20.70 5.08 20.71
CA MET A 172 20.79 4.03 21.73
C MET A 172 19.69 2.96 21.62
N GLN A 173 18.75 3.12 20.68
CA GLN A 173 17.64 2.18 20.54
C GLN A 173 18.06 0.92 19.78
N ASN A 174 17.32 -0.16 20.01
CA ASN A 174 17.59 -1.47 19.41
C ASN A 174 17.06 -1.55 17.96
N TRP A 175 17.71 -0.81 17.08
CA TRP A 175 17.46 -0.85 15.64
C TRP A 175 17.88 -2.18 15.01
N ASP A 176 17.01 -2.74 14.18
CA ASP A 176 17.24 -3.95 13.40
C ASP A 176 17.83 -3.58 12.04
N TRP A 177 19.16 -3.66 11.95
CA TRP A 177 19.91 -3.27 10.75
C TRP A 177 19.69 -4.20 9.56
N ASP A 178 19.31 -5.47 9.78
CA ASP A 178 18.94 -6.39 8.70
C ASP A 178 17.72 -5.87 7.95
N HIS A 179 16.71 -5.40 8.68
CA HIS A 179 15.49 -4.83 8.08
C HIS A 179 15.68 -3.42 7.55
N ILE A 180 16.46 -2.58 8.23
CA ILE A 180 16.80 -1.26 7.73
C ILE A 180 17.52 -1.39 6.37
N SER A 181 18.46 -2.33 6.23
CA SER A 181 19.20 -2.57 4.99
C SER A 181 18.30 -2.93 3.80
N LYS A 182 17.18 -3.61 4.06
CA LYS A 182 16.16 -4.00 3.07
C LYS A 182 15.18 -2.88 2.74
N ASN A 183 15.15 -1.81 3.53
CA ASN A 183 14.17 -0.75 3.37
C ASN A 183 14.38 -0.03 2.01
N PRO A 184 13.32 0.10 1.18
CA PRO A 184 13.43 0.69 -0.15
C PRO A 184 13.74 2.19 -0.16
N ASN A 185 13.79 2.85 1.00
CA ASN A 185 14.21 4.24 1.13
C ASN A 185 15.71 4.40 1.43
N ILE A 186 16.43 3.30 1.73
CA ILE A 186 17.89 3.36 1.85
C ILE A 186 18.51 3.65 0.48
N THR A 187 19.46 4.57 0.47
CA THR A 187 20.23 4.98 -0.70
C THR A 187 21.71 4.76 -0.43
N TRP A 188 22.51 4.73 -1.50
CA TRP A 188 23.96 4.63 -1.36
C TRP A 188 24.56 5.75 -0.50
N GLU A 189 24.09 6.99 -0.64
CA GLU A 189 24.59 8.11 0.18
C GLU A 189 24.31 7.90 1.67
N ILE A 190 23.14 7.36 2.01
CA ILE A 190 22.83 6.98 3.39
C ILE A 190 23.81 5.93 3.91
N ILE A 191 24.11 4.90 3.12
CA ILE A 191 25.06 3.84 3.53
C ILE A 191 26.45 4.43 3.73
N LYS A 192 26.89 5.29 2.82
CA LYS A 192 28.20 5.96 2.84
C LYS A 192 28.36 6.88 4.05
N ASP A 193 27.35 7.71 4.33
CA ASP A 193 27.35 8.66 5.45
C ASP A 193 27.26 7.99 6.82
N ASN A 194 26.87 6.71 6.87
CA ASN A 194 26.69 5.92 8.09
C ASN A 194 27.41 4.56 7.96
N HIS A 195 28.63 4.58 7.42
CA HIS A 195 29.41 3.38 7.11
C HIS A 195 29.86 2.59 8.35
N ASP A 196 29.76 3.17 9.54
CA ASP A 196 30.03 2.57 10.84
C ASP A 196 28.92 1.63 11.33
N LYS A 197 27.77 1.60 10.65
CA LYS A 197 26.61 0.79 11.05
C LYS A 197 26.68 -0.63 10.50
N GLU A 198 26.01 -1.54 11.20
CA GLU A 198 26.00 -2.98 10.93
C GLU A 198 25.08 -3.33 9.76
N TRP A 199 25.34 -2.74 8.60
CA TRP A 199 24.56 -2.96 7.39
C TRP A 199 24.57 -4.43 6.95
N ASP A 200 23.39 -4.98 6.66
CA ASP A 200 23.22 -6.27 6.01
C ASP A 200 23.38 -6.12 4.49
N TRP A 201 24.44 -6.70 3.96
CA TRP A 201 24.76 -6.63 2.54
C TRP A 201 23.90 -7.54 1.69
N TRP A 202 23.23 -8.55 2.27
CA TRP A 202 22.22 -9.32 1.55
C TRP A 202 21.02 -8.41 1.18
N GLY A 203 20.52 -7.66 2.16
CA GLY A 203 19.46 -6.68 2.00
C GLY A 203 19.84 -5.53 1.07
N ILE A 204 21.01 -4.91 1.28
CA ILE A 204 21.52 -3.82 0.41
C ILE A 204 21.62 -4.29 -1.04
N SER A 205 22.18 -5.49 -1.28
CA SER A 205 22.36 -6.03 -2.64
C SER A 205 21.03 -6.27 -3.36
N SER A 206 19.96 -6.54 -2.61
CA SER A 206 18.59 -6.68 -3.14
C SER A 206 17.87 -5.34 -3.37
N ASN A 207 18.41 -4.24 -2.85
CA ASN A 207 17.72 -2.95 -2.83
C ASN A 207 17.68 -2.30 -4.24
N PRO A 208 16.49 -1.91 -4.74
CA PRO A 208 16.34 -1.35 -6.09
C PRO A 208 16.94 0.05 -6.28
N ASN A 209 17.37 0.71 -5.19
CA ASN A 209 18.03 2.02 -5.23
C ASN A 209 19.55 1.97 -5.38
N ILE A 210 20.15 0.79 -5.23
CA ILE A 210 21.57 0.57 -5.54
C ILE A 210 21.74 0.52 -7.05
N THR A 211 22.76 1.21 -7.57
CA THR A 211 23.11 1.23 -8.99
C THR A 211 24.37 0.41 -9.26
N MET A 212 24.55 0.02 -10.52
CA MET A 212 25.78 -0.63 -11.00
C MET A 212 27.01 0.26 -10.83
N GLU A 213 26.85 1.58 -10.87
CA GLU A 213 27.91 2.56 -10.54
C GLU A 213 28.33 2.44 -9.07
N ASN A 214 27.37 2.36 -8.13
CA ASN A 214 27.68 2.17 -6.71
C ASN A 214 28.50 0.89 -6.48
N ILE A 215 28.16 -0.20 -7.16
CA ILE A 215 28.89 -1.48 -7.06
C ILE A 215 30.29 -1.35 -7.66
N ARG A 216 30.42 -0.73 -8.84
CA ARG A 216 31.70 -0.56 -9.53
C ARG A 216 32.68 0.32 -8.75
N ASP A 217 32.16 1.38 -8.14
CA ASP A 217 32.98 2.35 -7.41
C ASP A 217 33.38 1.86 -6.02
N ASN A 218 32.71 0.82 -5.51
CA ASN A 218 32.94 0.28 -4.16
C ASN A 218 33.06 -1.25 -4.19
N PRO A 219 34.05 -1.80 -4.92
CA PRO A 219 34.17 -3.24 -5.15
C PRO A 219 34.62 -4.02 -3.90
N ASP A 220 35.15 -3.33 -2.88
CA ASP A 220 35.63 -3.89 -1.61
C ASP A 220 34.50 -4.28 -0.65
N LYS A 221 33.26 -3.81 -0.91
CA LYS A 221 32.13 -4.13 -0.06
C LYS A 221 31.65 -5.56 -0.25
N PRO A 222 31.11 -6.21 0.80
CA PRO A 222 30.71 -7.61 0.74
C PRO A 222 29.36 -7.79 0.03
N TRP A 223 29.30 -7.35 -1.21
CA TRP A 223 28.14 -7.47 -2.10
C TRP A 223 27.70 -8.92 -2.25
N ASP A 224 26.40 -9.16 -2.09
CA ASP A 224 25.79 -10.45 -2.35
C ASP A 224 25.42 -10.56 -3.84
N TRP A 225 26.27 -11.27 -4.58
CA TRP A 225 26.14 -11.43 -6.03
C TRP A 225 24.87 -12.17 -6.45
N TYR A 226 24.35 -13.06 -5.59
CA TYR A 226 23.10 -13.75 -5.85
C TYR A 226 21.92 -12.75 -5.93
N ASN A 227 21.79 -11.85 -4.95
CA ASN A 227 20.75 -10.83 -4.96
C ASN A 227 20.98 -9.76 -6.03
N ILE A 228 22.23 -9.36 -6.26
CA ILE A 228 22.58 -8.47 -7.38
C ILE A 228 22.09 -9.04 -8.71
N SER A 229 22.31 -10.34 -8.96
CA SER A 229 21.87 -10.99 -10.20
C SER A 229 20.34 -10.98 -10.39
N ARG A 230 19.59 -10.91 -9.28
CA ARG A 230 18.12 -10.83 -9.26
C ARG A 230 17.61 -9.38 -9.18
N ASN A 231 18.49 -8.42 -8.93
CA ASN A 231 18.13 -7.02 -8.78
C ASN A 231 17.69 -6.45 -10.13
N LYS A 232 16.54 -5.78 -10.16
CA LYS A 232 15.97 -5.21 -11.38
C LYS A 232 16.60 -3.86 -11.75
N PHE A 233 17.42 -3.29 -10.87
CA PHE A 233 18.07 -1.98 -11.01
C PHE A 233 17.07 -0.89 -11.44
N THR A 234 15.88 -0.86 -10.81
CA THR A 234 14.75 -0.03 -11.25
C THR A 234 15.09 1.46 -11.26
N LYS A 235 15.82 1.96 -10.24
CA LYS A 235 16.26 3.36 -10.17
C LYS A 235 17.19 3.72 -11.32
N GLU A 236 18.20 2.89 -11.56
CA GLU A 236 19.17 3.11 -12.64
C GLU A 236 18.51 2.99 -14.03
N LYS A 237 17.62 2.01 -14.24
CA LYS A 237 16.84 1.90 -15.48
C LYS A 237 16.02 3.17 -15.74
N LYS A 238 15.39 3.74 -14.71
CA LYS A 238 14.66 5.01 -14.83
C LYS A 238 15.60 6.17 -15.19
N GLN A 239 16.77 6.26 -14.57
CA GLN A 239 17.78 7.28 -14.90
C GLN A 239 18.27 7.13 -16.35
N PHE A 240 18.55 5.91 -16.79
CA PHE A 240 18.96 5.60 -18.16
C PHE A 240 17.91 6.04 -19.19
N LEU A 241 16.63 5.67 -18.97
CA LEU A 241 15.53 6.07 -19.84
C LEU A 241 15.37 7.59 -19.90
N ASN A 242 15.44 8.26 -18.76
CA ASN A 242 15.35 9.72 -18.69
C ASN A 242 16.48 10.39 -19.48
N ARG A 243 17.71 9.86 -19.39
CA ARG A 243 18.85 10.34 -20.18
C ARG A 243 18.58 10.17 -21.68
N LYS A 244 18.14 9.00 -22.12
CA LYS A 244 17.81 8.74 -23.54
C LYS A 244 16.68 9.63 -24.06
N TYR A 245 15.67 9.86 -23.24
CA TYR A 245 14.60 10.80 -23.57
C TYR A 245 15.12 12.22 -23.76
N ARG A 246 16.00 12.71 -22.86
CA ARG A 246 16.63 14.04 -22.99
C ARG A 246 17.49 14.14 -24.25
N GLU A 247 18.30 13.12 -24.54
CA GLU A 247 19.11 13.05 -25.76
C GLU A 247 18.22 13.14 -27.02
N HIS A 248 17.15 12.36 -27.08
CA HIS A 248 16.21 12.39 -28.19
C HIS A 248 15.49 13.74 -28.33
N MET A 249 15.03 14.31 -27.21
CA MET A 249 14.36 15.61 -27.20
C MET A 249 15.29 16.75 -27.64
N ALA A 250 16.57 16.70 -27.25
CA ALA A 250 17.57 17.67 -27.70
C ALA A 250 17.80 17.57 -29.22
N ALA A 251 17.99 16.35 -29.73
CA ALA A 251 18.12 16.11 -31.17
C ALA A 251 16.89 16.59 -31.95
N TYR A 252 15.69 16.30 -31.44
CA TYR A 252 14.43 16.76 -32.02
C TYR A 252 14.34 18.29 -32.05
N LYS A 253 14.69 18.98 -30.94
CA LYS A 253 14.70 20.45 -30.90
C LYS A 253 15.69 21.05 -31.90
N ILE A 254 16.88 20.48 -32.03
CA ILE A 254 17.87 20.90 -33.03
C ILE A 254 17.32 20.69 -34.44
N GLN A 255 16.68 19.54 -34.72
CA GLN A 255 16.04 19.28 -36.00
C GLN A 255 14.95 20.31 -36.31
N GLN A 256 14.06 20.60 -35.38
CA GLN A 256 13.00 21.60 -35.56
C GLN A 256 13.58 23.01 -35.82
N TRP A 257 14.64 23.38 -35.09
CA TRP A 257 15.34 24.63 -35.32
C TRP A 257 15.99 24.70 -36.72
N CYS A 258 16.67 23.64 -37.15
CA CYS A 258 17.20 23.54 -38.51
C CYS A 258 16.08 23.62 -39.57
N LEU A 259 14.95 22.95 -39.34
CA LEU A 259 13.78 22.99 -40.22
C LEU A 259 13.26 24.43 -40.38
N GLN A 260 13.10 25.17 -39.28
CA GLN A 260 12.69 26.58 -39.29
C GLN A 260 13.62 27.46 -40.14
N ILE A 261 14.93 27.18 -40.14
CA ILE A 261 15.90 27.92 -40.95
C ILE A 261 15.75 27.59 -42.44
N ILE A 262 15.62 26.30 -42.80
CA ILE A 262 15.60 25.88 -44.22
C ILE A 262 14.26 26.13 -44.92
N VAL A 263 13.15 26.26 -44.18
CA VAL A 263 11.84 26.57 -44.79
C VAL A 263 11.51 28.07 -44.77
N SER A 264 12.37 28.89 -44.16
CA SER A 264 12.14 30.33 -44.03
C SER A 264 12.84 31.12 -45.14
N PRO A 265 12.14 32.03 -45.85
CA PRO A 265 12.74 32.89 -46.87
C PRO A 265 13.62 33.99 -46.27
N HIS A 266 13.66 34.15 -44.94
CA HIS A 266 14.53 35.13 -44.29
C HIS A 266 16.01 34.70 -44.35
N TYR A 267 16.29 33.39 -44.41
CA TYR A 267 17.64 32.85 -44.50
C TYR A 267 18.03 32.54 -45.94
N LYS A 268 19.31 32.77 -46.30
CA LYS A 268 19.84 32.55 -47.66
C LYS A 268 19.64 31.11 -48.14
N ILE A 269 19.82 30.13 -47.25
CA ILE A 269 19.62 28.71 -47.57
C ILE A 269 18.15 28.38 -47.83
N GLY A 270 17.24 28.93 -47.03
CA GLY A 270 15.80 28.72 -47.20
C GLY A 270 15.29 29.34 -48.50
N ARG A 271 15.72 30.57 -48.84
CA ARG A 271 15.41 31.18 -50.16
C ARG A 271 15.81 30.28 -51.32
N LYS A 272 17.05 29.77 -51.33
CA LYS A 272 17.53 28.88 -52.38
C LYS A 272 16.68 27.61 -52.53
N MET A 273 16.27 27.02 -51.40
CA MET A 273 15.43 25.81 -51.41
C MET A 273 14.03 26.09 -51.94
N ILE A 274 13.42 27.20 -51.52
CA ILE A 274 12.10 27.63 -52.00
C ILE A 274 12.16 27.93 -53.50
N ASP A 275 13.15 28.69 -53.97
CA ASP A 275 13.33 29.04 -55.39
C ASP A 275 13.54 27.79 -56.26
N LYS A 276 14.32 26.81 -55.78
CA LYS A 276 14.49 25.53 -56.46
C LYS A 276 13.16 24.78 -56.57
N LYS A 277 12.39 24.72 -55.48
CA LYS A 277 11.09 24.03 -55.47
C LYS A 277 10.05 24.72 -56.35
N TYR A 278 10.05 26.05 -56.39
CA TYR A 278 9.22 26.83 -57.32
C TYR A 278 9.56 26.45 -58.77
N LYS A 279 10.84 26.44 -59.14
CA LYS A 279 11.26 26.02 -60.49
C LYS A 279 10.87 24.58 -60.83
N GLU A 280 10.90 23.64 -59.88
CA GLU A 280 10.45 22.26 -60.11
C GLU A 280 8.93 22.14 -60.37
N LEU A 281 8.12 23.01 -59.76
CA LEU A 281 6.65 22.97 -59.88
C LEU A 281 6.12 23.71 -61.10
N PHE A 282 6.89 24.66 -61.64
CA PHE A 282 6.49 25.54 -62.73
C PHE A 282 7.40 25.46 -63.97
N ALA A 283 8.26 24.44 -64.05
CA ALA A 283 8.97 24.04 -65.28
C ALA A 283 8.19 22.96 -66.02
#